data_AF-A0A7G8PFN0-F1
#
_entry.id   AF-A0A7G8PFN0-F1
#
_cell.length_a   1.000
_cell.length_b   1.000
_cell.length_c   1.000
_cell.angle_alpha   90.00
_cell.angle_beta   90.00
_cell.angle_gamma   90.00
#
_symmetry.space_group_name_H-M   'P 1'
#
loop_
_entity.id
_entity.type
_entity.pdbx_description
1 polymer ?
#
loop_
_entity_poly.entity_id
_entity_poly.type
_entity_poly.pdbx_seq_one_letter_code
_entity_poly.pdbx_strand_id
1 'polypeptide(L)'
;MQRNHRWTAGLAKRPALVLTPLMLASTAAAVCGCSFSDDVITTIGLPSSQSAGPSDGLADIAPPAASAAGGYHEHMPMSPQQQSYLDALGTAGVHPSDEIIALTIGSYVCQARAAKQTDQAVWDFVVPLVRADVREAHVSSTAPPTGEVDSVTADYIRIATEQLC
;
A
#
# COMPACT_ATOMS: atom_id res chain seq x y z
N MET A 1 24.36 -51.60 31.22
CA MET A 1 23.06 -52.06 30.68
C MET A 1 22.84 -51.40 29.33
N GLN A 2 23.03 -52.15 28.26
CA GLN A 2 23.03 -51.68 26.87
C GLN A 2 21.75 -52.22 26.22
N ARG A 3 20.84 -51.35 25.74
CA ARG A 3 19.65 -51.76 24.99
C ARG A 3 19.76 -51.25 23.57
N ASN A 4 19.94 -52.20 22.67
CA ASN A 4 20.03 -52.02 21.23
C ASN A 4 18.61 -52.11 20.66
N HIS A 5 18.13 -51.08 19.96
CA HIS A 5 16.97 -51.21 19.08
C HIS A 5 17.39 -50.89 17.65
N ARG A 6 17.65 -51.96 16.89
CA ARG A 6 17.75 -51.96 15.43
C ARG A 6 16.32 -51.93 14.90
N TRP A 7 15.98 -50.95 14.07
CA TRP A 7 14.81 -51.02 13.19
C TRP A 7 15.26 -50.97 11.74
N THR A 8 14.75 -51.95 11.00
CA THR A 8 15.08 -52.31 9.63
C THR A 8 14.36 -51.42 8.62
N ALA A 9 15.05 -51.18 7.49
CA ALA A 9 14.58 -50.47 6.32
C ALA A 9 13.31 -51.08 5.69
N GLY A 10 12.40 -50.22 5.26
CA GLY A 10 11.30 -50.54 4.35
C GLY A 10 11.47 -49.74 3.05
N LEU A 11 11.97 -50.39 2.01
CA LEU A 11 12.08 -49.85 0.65
C LEU A 11 10.79 -50.18 -0.10
N ALA A 12 9.93 -49.18 -0.35
CA ALA A 12 8.78 -49.34 -1.25
C ALA A 12 9.03 -48.50 -2.52
N LYS A 13 8.85 -49.16 -3.65
CA LYS A 13 9.24 -48.74 -5.00
C LYS A 13 7.98 -48.55 -5.83
N ARG A 14 8.06 -47.63 -6.81
CA ARG A 14 7.29 -47.49 -8.09
C ARG A 14 6.16 -46.44 -8.13
N PRO A 15 5.69 -46.01 -9.33
CA PRO A 15 6.41 -45.65 -10.56
C PRO A 15 5.83 -44.36 -11.25
N ALA A 16 6.44 -44.02 -12.39
CA ALA A 16 6.19 -42.92 -13.34
C ALA A 16 4.73 -42.52 -13.68
N LEU A 17 4.53 -41.22 -13.96
CA LEU A 17 3.62 -40.75 -15.01
C LEU A 17 4.21 -39.55 -15.75
N VAL A 18 4.02 -39.59 -17.06
CA VAL A 18 4.49 -38.75 -18.17
C VAL A 18 3.53 -37.56 -18.38
N LEU A 19 4.00 -36.39 -18.85
CA LEU A 19 3.55 -35.70 -20.09
C LEU A 19 4.08 -34.25 -20.22
N THR A 20 4.65 -33.99 -21.40
CA THR A 20 5.06 -32.72 -22.03
C THR A 20 3.84 -31.90 -22.57
N PRO A 21 4.02 -30.79 -23.33
CA PRO A 21 4.22 -29.39 -22.91
C PRO A 21 3.07 -28.47 -23.43
N LEU A 22 3.04 -27.18 -23.08
CA LEU A 22 2.29 -26.20 -23.90
C LEU A 22 2.94 -24.81 -23.85
N MET A 23 3.72 -24.51 -24.89
CA MET A 23 4.06 -23.13 -25.26
C MET A 23 2.84 -22.52 -25.93
N LEU A 24 2.21 -21.55 -25.29
CA LEU A 24 1.20 -20.70 -25.94
C LEU A 24 1.81 -19.31 -26.15
N ALA A 25 2.33 -19.10 -27.35
CA ALA A 25 2.60 -17.77 -27.87
C ALA A 25 1.24 -17.12 -28.18
N SER A 26 0.92 -16.03 -27.49
CA SER A 26 -0.20 -15.15 -27.83
C SER A 26 0.31 -13.72 -27.97
N THR A 27 0.49 -13.32 -29.22
CA THR A 27 0.61 -11.91 -29.63
C THR A 27 -0.76 -11.25 -29.57
N ALA A 28 -0.89 -10.16 -28.81
CA ALA A 28 -1.99 -9.22 -28.98
C ALA A 28 -1.41 -7.81 -29.15
N ALA A 29 -1.74 -7.22 -30.29
CA ALA A 29 -1.39 -5.86 -30.68
C ALA A 29 -2.36 -4.84 -30.04
N ALA A 30 -1.80 -3.66 -29.76
CA ALA A 30 -2.39 -2.31 -29.77
C ALA A 30 -3.79 -2.07 -29.17
N VAL A 31 -3.87 -1.24 -28.10
CA VAL A 31 -4.31 0.17 -28.18
C VAL A 31 -3.70 0.96 -27.00
N CYS A 32 -2.80 1.91 -27.26
CA CYS A 32 -2.47 2.98 -26.31
C CYS A 32 -2.75 4.31 -27.02
N GLY A 33 -3.63 5.12 -26.43
CA GLY A 33 -3.99 6.41 -27.00
C GLY A 33 -5.00 7.17 -26.14
N CYS A 34 -4.77 7.31 -24.84
CA CYS A 34 -5.39 8.40 -24.08
C CYS A 34 -4.46 9.61 -24.22
N SER A 35 -4.74 10.45 -25.21
CA SER A 35 -4.19 11.79 -25.34
C SER A 35 -4.64 12.59 -24.11
N PHE A 36 -3.72 12.93 -23.21
CA PHE A 36 -3.93 14.08 -22.32
C PHE A 36 -3.67 15.29 -23.20
N SER A 37 -4.74 15.97 -23.61
CA SER A 37 -4.62 17.25 -24.29
C SER A 37 -3.96 18.25 -23.34
N ASP A 38 -2.97 18.92 -23.92
CA ASP A 38 -2.35 20.16 -23.52
C ASP A 38 -3.40 21.17 -23.02
N ASP A 39 -3.27 21.61 -21.76
CA ASP A 39 -3.81 22.89 -21.34
C ASP A 39 -2.63 23.75 -20.83
N VAL A 40 -1.99 24.38 -21.81
CA VAL A 40 -1.39 25.72 -21.76
C VAL A 40 -1.00 26.26 -20.38
N ILE A 41 0.32 26.27 -20.17
CA ILE A 41 1.03 27.13 -19.24
C ILE A 41 0.80 28.59 -19.67
N THR A 42 -0.12 29.31 -19.01
CA THR A 42 -0.14 30.78 -19.08
C THR A 42 0.58 31.33 -17.84
N THR A 43 1.85 31.70 -18.04
CA THR A 43 2.56 32.59 -17.12
C THR A 43 2.16 34.01 -17.46
N ILE A 44 1.30 34.63 -16.66
CA ILE A 44 1.11 36.09 -16.69
C ILE A 44 0.95 36.57 -15.25
N GLY A 45 1.89 37.41 -14.83
CA GLY A 45 1.96 37.97 -13.49
C GLY A 45 0.75 38.82 -13.11
N LEU A 46 0.46 38.83 -11.81
CA LEU A 46 -0.34 39.87 -11.16
C LEU A 46 0.39 41.23 -11.23
N PRO A 47 -0.28 42.38 -10.95
CA PRO A 47 -1.73 42.65 -10.98
C PRO A 47 -2.06 44.00 -11.66
N SER A 48 -3.32 44.23 -12.07
CA SER A 48 -3.81 45.62 -12.17
C SER A 48 -5.31 45.72 -11.94
N SER A 49 -5.62 46.31 -10.79
CA SER A 49 -6.79 47.02 -10.30
C SER A 49 -7.89 47.42 -11.29
N GLN A 50 -9.15 47.25 -10.86
CA GLN A 50 -10.35 48.12 -11.00
C GLN A 50 -11.57 47.25 -10.60
N SER A 51 -12.51 47.60 -9.72
CA SER A 51 -12.88 48.87 -9.08
C SER A 51 -13.60 48.55 -7.77
N ALA A 52 -13.31 49.30 -6.71
CA ALA A 52 -14.10 49.32 -5.49
C ALA A 52 -15.34 50.22 -5.64
N GLY A 53 -16.42 49.85 -4.96
CA GLY A 53 -17.48 50.74 -4.45
C GLY A 53 -17.57 50.58 -2.92
N PRO A 54 -17.98 51.62 -2.18
CA PRO A 54 -17.53 51.89 -0.80
C PRO A 54 -18.29 51.01 0.22
N SER A 55 -17.74 50.60 1.36
CA SER A 55 -17.42 51.48 2.49
C SER A 55 -16.73 50.68 3.61
N ASP A 56 -15.94 51.42 4.41
CA ASP A 56 -15.58 51.19 5.82
C ASP A 56 -14.50 50.15 6.19
N GLY A 57 -13.40 50.69 6.72
CA GLY A 57 -12.70 50.09 7.86
C GLY A 57 -11.45 49.29 7.54
N LEU A 58 -10.33 49.99 7.30
CA LEU A 58 -8.98 49.46 7.40
C LEU A 58 -8.74 48.91 8.82
N ALA A 59 -8.82 47.59 8.99
CA ALA A 59 -8.17 46.87 10.06
C ALA A 59 -7.06 46.02 9.44
N ASP A 60 -5.83 46.54 9.57
CA ASP A 60 -4.60 45.78 9.81
C ASP A 60 -4.65 44.30 9.39
N ILE A 61 -4.23 43.98 8.16
CA ILE A 61 -3.91 42.60 7.78
C ILE A 61 -2.53 42.31 8.36
N ALA A 62 -2.48 42.06 9.67
CA ALA A 62 -1.44 41.26 10.25
C ALA A 62 -1.52 39.86 9.58
N PRO A 63 -0.41 39.31 9.03
CA PRO A 63 -0.41 37.90 8.65
C PRO A 63 -0.82 37.09 9.88
N PRO A 64 -1.71 36.08 9.76
CA PRO A 64 -2.05 35.26 10.91
C PRO A 64 -0.73 34.74 11.49
N ALA A 65 -0.55 34.98 12.79
CA ALA A 65 0.63 34.56 13.51
C ALA A 65 0.94 33.13 13.12
N ALA A 66 2.17 32.89 12.68
CA ALA A 66 2.71 31.55 12.60
C ALA A 66 2.57 30.95 14.00
N SER A 67 1.50 30.19 14.20
CA SER A 67 1.28 29.42 15.40
C SER A 67 2.43 28.43 15.45
N ALA A 68 3.36 28.77 16.32
CA ALA A 68 4.51 27.98 16.64
C ALA A 68 4.09 26.55 17.05
N ALA A 69 4.89 25.60 16.59
CA ALA A 69 5.16 24.34 17.27
C ALA A 69 3.98 23.37 17.45
N GLY A 70 3.69 22.65 16.37
CA GLY A 70 3.12 21.30 16.40
C GLY A 70 3.53 20.62 15.10
N GLY A 71 4.12 19.42 15.17
CA GLY A 71 4.61 18.70 13.99
C GLY A 71 3.53 18.62 12.91
N TYR A 72 3.96 18.70 11.66
CA TYR A 72 3.15 18.61 10.44
C TYR A 72 2.40 17.27 10.36
N HIS A 73 1.35 17.09 11.14
CA HIS A 73 0.29 16.15 10.80
C HIS A 73 -0.99 16.97 10.77
N GLU A 74 -1.09 17.81 9.73
CA GLU A 74 -2.40 18.29 9.30
C GLU A 74 -3.18 17.02 8.94
N HIS A 75 -4.12 16.64 9.80
CA HIS A 75 -4.90 15.41 9.71
C HIS A 75 -5.55 15.36 8.32
N MET A 76 -4.98 14.55 7.43
CA MET A 76 -5.50 14.36 6.08
C MET A 76 -6.96 13.92 6.21
N PRO A 77 -7.93 14.59 5.57
CA PRO A 77 -9.32 14.17 5.66
C PRO A 77 -9.46 12.77 5.05
N MET A 78 -9.70 11.78 5.90
CA MET A 78 -9.90 10.38 5.50
C MET A 78 -11.38 10.10 5.21
N SER A 79 -11.64 9.22 4.23
CA SER A 79 -12.98 8.70 4.02
C SER A 79 -13.36 7.69 5.12
N PRO A 80 -14.66 7.47 5.40
CA PRO A 80 -15.08 6.45 6.37
C PRO A 80 -14.56 5.04 6.06
N GLN A 81 -14.40 4.72 4.77
CA GLN A 81 -13.90 3.43 4.32
C GLN A 81 -12.40 3.28 4.59
N GLN A 82 -11.62 4.35 4.41
CA GLN A 82 -10.20 4.39 4.74
C GLN A 82 -9.98 4.25 6.26
N GLN A 83 -10.82 4.89 7.08
CA GLN A 83 -10.76 4.74 8.53
C GLN A 83 -11.09 3.30 8.97
N SER A 84 -12.16 2.71 8.43
CA SER A 84 -12.53 1.31 8.72
C SER A 84 -11.41 0.33 8.40
N TYR A 85 -10.70 0.57 7.30
CA TYR A 85 -9.53 -0.22 6.92
C TYR A 85 -8.39 -0.12 7.95
N LEU A 86 -8.03 1.10 8.38
CA LEU A 86 -6.99 1.31 9.38
C LEU A 86 -7.37 0.71 10.75
N ASP A 87 -8.63 0.84 11.15
CA ASP A 87 -9.15 0.27 12.40
C ASP A 87 -9.10 -1.28 12.35
N ALA A 88 -9.42 -1.87 11.20
CA ALA A 88 -9.35 -3.31 10.99
C ALA A 88 -7.90 -3.83 11.01
N LEU A 89 -6.93 -3.06 10.47
CA LEU A 89 -5.51 -3.37 10.59
C LEU A 89 -5.09 -3.39 12.07
N GLY A 90 -5.44 -2.34 12.83
CA GLY A 90 -5.14 -2.27 14.25
C GLY A 90 -5.78 -3.40 15.07
N THR A 91 -7.02 -3.78 14.73
CA THR A 91 -7.72 -4.91 15.37
C THR A 91 -7.03 -6.25 15.07
N ALA A 92 -6.43 -6.40 13.89
CA ALA A 92 -5.65 -7.57 13.52
C ALA A 92 -4.22 -7.57 14.12
N GLY A 93 -3.84 -6.54 14.87
CA GLY A 93 -2.50 -6.40 15.43
C GLY A 93 -1.45 -5.98 14.39
N VAL A 94 -1.87 -5.51 13.22
CA VAL A 94 -0.98 -4.89 12.23
C VAL A 94 -0.73 -3.45 12.69
N HIS A 95 0.55 -3.10 12.85
CA HIS A 95 0.99 -1.77 13.27
C HIS A 95 1.78 -1.12 12.13
N PRO A 96 1.11 -0.35 11.24
CA PRO A 96 1.79 0.39 10.21
C PRO A 96 2.77 1.40 10.80
N SER A 97 3.86 1.67 10.07
CA SER A 97 4.78 2.77 10.40
C SER A 97 4.12 4.13 10.23
N ASP A 98 3.20 4.26 9.28
CA ASP A 98 2.43 5.46 9.00
C ASP A 98 1.07 5.10 8.36
N GLU A 99 0.03 5.88 8.66
CA GLU A 99 -1.31 5.69 8.12
C GLU A 99 -1.36 5.84 6.58
N ILE A 100 -0.58 6.77 6.03
CA ILE A 100 -0.50 7.01 4.58
C ILE A 100 0.17 5.82 3.89
N ILE A 101 1.18 5.21 4.52
CA ILE A 101 1.84 4.00 3.99
C ILE A 101 0.83 2.85 3.94
N ALA A 102 0.07 2.62 5.02
CA ALA A 102 -0.96 1.58 5.04
C ALA A 102 -2.01 1.81 3.94
N LEU A 103 -2.53 3.03 3.80
CA LEU A 103 -3.50 3.37 2.77
C LEU A 103 -2.94 3.20 1.35
N THR A 104 -1.66 3.48 1.15
CA THR A 104 -0.97 3.25 -0.13
C THR A 104 -0.91 1.75 -0.45
N ILE A 105 -0.52 0.92 0.52
CA ILE A 105 -0.48 -0.54 0.38
C ILE A 105 -1.90 -1.08 0.06
N GLY A 106 -2.91 -0.67 0.84
CA GLY A 106 -4.29 -1.08 0.63
C GLY A 106 -4.87 -0.67 -0.73
N SER A 107 -4.54 0.54 -1.19
CA SER A 107 -4.95 1.02 -2.52
C SER A 107 -4.35 0.18 -3.64
N TYR A 108 -3.07 -0.22 -3.52
CA TYR A 108 -2.45 -1.12 -4.49
C TYR A 108 -3.15 -2.48 -4.55
N VAL A 109 -3.47 -3.07 -3.40
CA VAL A 109 -4.21 -4.34 -3.35
C VAL A 109 -5.54 -4.20 -4.10
N CYS A 110 -6.30 -3.13 -3.84
CA CYS A 110 -7.56 -2.86 -4.53
C CYS A 110 -7.40 -2.75 -6.04
N GLN A 111 -6.42 -1.98 -6.51
CA GLN A 111 -6.14 -1.83 -7.93
C GLN A 111 -5.75 -3.17 -8.58
N ALA A 112 -4.90 -3.96 -7.92
CA ALA A 112 -4.48 -5.27 -8.43
C ALA A 112 -5.64 -6.27 -8.50
N ARG A 113 -6.55 -6.25 -7.51
CA ARG A 113 -7.79 -7.04 -7.51
C ARG A 113 -8.73 -6.62 -8.63
N ALA A 114 -8.95 -5.32 -8.82
CA ALA A 114 -9.76 -4.77 -9.91
C ALA A 114 -9.19 -5.15 -11.28
N ALA A 115 -7.86 -5.19 -11.40
CA ALA A 115 -7.13 -5.63 -12.59
C ALA A 115 -7.08 -7.16 -12.78
N LYS A 116 -7.70 -7.95 -11.89
CA LYS A 116 -7.71 -9.42 -11.92
C LYS A 116 -6.31 -10.03 -11.93
N GLN A 117 -5.35 -9.39 -11.26
CA GLN A 117 -4.02 -9.96 -11.06
C GLN A 117 -4.12 -11.25 -10.25
N THR A 118 -3.17 -12.17 -10.47
CA THR A 118 -3.08 -13.39 -9.68
C THR A 118 -2.71 -13.07 -8.23
N ASP A 119 -3.07 -13.95 -7.29
CA ASP A 119 -2.66 -13.78 -5.88
C ASP A 119 -1.15 -13.63 -5.77
N GLN A 120 -0.40 -14.43 -6.52
CA GLN A 120 1.05 -14.37 -6.54
C GLN A 120 1.58 -12.99 -6.99
N ALA A 121 0.99 -12.40 -8.03
CA ALA A 121 1.39 -11.07 -8.50
C ALA A 121 1.09 -9.97 -7.48
N VAL A 122 -0.01 -10.07 -6.73
CA VAL A 122 -0.31 -9.16 -5.61
C VAL A 122 0.76 -9.29 -4.53
N TRP A 123 1.07 -10.53 -4.14
CA TRP A 123 2.10 -10.83 -3.13
C TRP A 123 3.49 -10.31 -3.52
N ASP A 124 3.92 -10.57 -4.76
CA ASP A 124 5.24 -10.13 -5.26
C ASP A 124 5.45 -8.61 -5.16
N PHE A 125 4.38 -7.83 -5.23
CA PHE A 125 4.45 -6.37 -5.07
C PHE A 125 4.25 -5.90 -3.62
N VAL A 126 3.34 -6.53 -2.87
CA VAL A 126 3.01 -6.07 -1.51
C VAL A 126 4.10 -6.45 -0.50
N VAL A 127 4.70 -7.64 -0.59
CA VAL A 127 5.76 -8.11 0.32
C VAL A 127 6.90 -7.09 0.48
N PRO A 128 7.51 -6.52 -0.58
CA PRO A 128 8.59 -5.55 -0.40
C PRO A 128 8.14 -4.25 0.28
N LEU A 129 6.88 -3.81 0.07
CA LEU A 129 6.33 -2.63 0.75
C LEU A 129 6.10 -2.91 2.24
N VAL A 130 5.48 -4.04 2.57
CA VAL A 130 5.24 -4.45 3.95
C VAL A 130 6.54 -4.69 4.69
N ARG A 131 7.56 -5.26 4.04
CA ARG A 131 8.89 -5.41 4.64
C ARG A 131 9.52 -4.06 5.00
N ALA A 132 9.29 -3.03 4.17
CA ALA A 132 9.73 -1.68 4.49
C ALA A 132 8.94 -1.12 5.67
N ASP A 133 7.61 -1.20 5.63
CA ASP A 133 6.72 -0.73 6.68
C ASP A 133 7.03 -1.38 8.05
N VAL A 134 7.15 -2.70 8.10
CA VAL A 134 7.50 -3.46 9.32
C VAL A 134 8.87 -3.01 9.84
N ARG A 135 9.88 -2.83 8.98
CA ARG A 135 11.20 -2.37 9.43
C ARG A 135 11.14 -0.96 10.01
N GLU A 136 10.42 -0.05 9.37
CA GLU A 136 10.29 1.33 9.86
C GLU A 136 9.50 1.39 11.19
N ALA A 137 8.45 0.57 11.33
CA ALA A 137 7.73 0.42 12.59
C ALA A 137 8.61 -0.13 13.74
N HIS A 138 9.62 -0.95 13.39
CA HIS A 138 10.55 -1.56 14.33
C HIS A 138 11.84 -0.76 14.57
N VAL A 139 11.98 0.49 14.09
CA VAL A 139 13.23 1.28 14.23
C VAL A 139 13.71 1.44 15.69
N SER A 140 12.79 1.31 16.66
CA SER A 140 13.13 1.33 18.11
C SER A 140 13.24 -0.05 18.78
N SER A 141 13.12 -1.16 18.03
CA SER A 141 13.06 -2.53 18.55
C SER A 141 14.15 -3.43 17.95
N THR A 142 14.46 -4.53 18.65
CA THR A 142 15.34 -5.60 18.13
C THR A 142 14.69 -6.25 16.92
N ALA A 143 15.52 -6.69 15.95
CA ALA A 143 15.11 -7.21 14.64
C ALA A 143 13.79 -8.01 14.63
N PRO A 144 12.90 -7.77 13.63
CA PRO A 144 11.56 -8.34 13.61
C PRO A 144 11.55 -9.87 13.63
N PRO A 145 10.59 -10.52 14.32
CA PRO A 145 10.43 -11.97 14.34
C PRO A 145 10.37 -12.60 12.94
N THR A 146 10.94 -13.81 12.82
CA THR A 146 10.95 -14.56 11.55
C THR A 146 9.52 -14.92 11.13
N GLY A 147 9.13 -14.55 9.91
CA GLY A 147 7.80 -14.82 9.35
C GLY A 147 6.77 -13.70 9.55
N GLU A 148 7.11 -12.64 10.30
CA GLU A 148 6.21 -11.51 10.55
C GLU A 148 5.81 -10.79 9.26
N VAL A 149 6.76 -10.58 8.35
CA VAL A 149 6.49 -9.90 7.07
C VAL A 149 5.43 -10.64 6.28
N ASP A 150 5.46 -11.97 6.25
CA ASP A 150 4.50 -12.77 5.48
C ASP A 150 3.12 -12.76 6.14
N SER A 151 3.05 -12.88 7.48
CA SER A 151 1.77 -12.79 8.19
C SER A 151 1.15 -11.40 8.05
N VAL A 152 1.93 -10.34 8.23
CA VAL A 152 1.47 -8.95 8.09
C VAL A 152 1.06 -8.68 6.64
N THR A 153 1.78 -9.23 5.66
CA THR A 153 1.40 -9.13 4.24
C THR A 153 0.04 -9.79 3.99
N ALA A 154 -0.19 -10.99 4.53
CA ALA A 154 -1.46 -11.69 4.40
C ALA A 154 -2.61 -10.86 4.99
N ASP A 155 -2.40 -10.24 6.16
CA ASP A 155 -3.41 -9.39 6.79
C ASP A 155 -3.66 -8.10 6.01
N TYR A 156 -2.62 -7.42 5.52
CA TYR A 156 -2.76 -6.26 4.63
C TYR A 156 -3.62 -6.59 3.40
N ILE A 157 -3.33 -7.71 2.73
CA ILE A 157 -4.05 -8.13 1.52
C ILE A 157 -5.51 -8.48 1.85
N ARG A 158 -5.74 -9.27 2.91
CA ARG A 158 -7.07 -9.70 3.33
C ARG A 158 -7.94 -8.50 3.72
N ILE A 159 -7.46 -7.65 4.62
CA ILE A 159 -8.22 -6.52 5.16
C ILE A 159 -8.46 -5.46 4.09
N ALA A 160 -7.49 -5.18 3.22
CA ALA A 160 -7.71 -4.29 2.10
C ALA A 160 -8.78 -4.83 1.15
N THR A 161 -8.78 -6.15 0.89
CA THR A 161 -9.80 -6.80 0.06
C THR A 161 -11.19 -6.70 0.68
N GLU A 162 -11.30 -6.83 2.00
CA GLU A 162 -12.59 -6.78 2.73
C GLU A 162 -13.13 -5.35 2.90
N GLN A 163 -12.25 -4.37 3.07
CA GLN A 163 -12.62 -3.02 3.50
C GLN A 163 -12.51 -1.97 2.39
N LEU A 164 -11.56 -2.08 1.46
CA LEU A 164 -11.26 -1.04 0.45
C LEU A 164 -11.67 -1.40 -0.98
N CYS A 165 -11.86 -2.70 -1.27
CA CYS A 165 -12.11 -3.21 -2.62
C CYS A 165 -13.60 -3.45 -2.87
#